data_AF-A0A0D0C0B8-F1
#
_entry.id   AF-A0A0D0C0B8-F1
#
_cell.length_a   1.000
_cell.length_b   1.000
_cell.length_c   1.000
_cell.angle_alpha   90.00
_cell.angle_beta   90.00
_cell.angle_gamma   90.00
#
_symmetry.space_group_name_H-M   'P 1'
#
loop_
_entity.id
_entity.type
_entity.pdbx_description
1 polymer ?
#
loop_
_entity_poly.entity_id
_entity_poly.type
_entity_poly.pdbx_seq_one_letter_code
_entity_poly.pdbx_strand_id
1 'polypeptide(L)'
;MPHKRKPAGKRQHYSRDLKQRVIYQAQVLGNSSTAIAISLDMPIRVVQRIIKLHRDTGDVATECTRHGRYPLMPAAAVEFMLALLQHSPDLYLDEIQEQLLTLHQVDISLTTIW
;
A
#
# COMPACT_ATOMS: atom_id res chain seq x y z
N MET A 1 15.21 -30.06 14.38
CA MET A 1 13.75 -30.16 14.54
C MET A 1 13.08 -29.61 13.28
N PRO A 2 12.44 -30.42 12.43
CA PRO A 2 11.82 -29.91 11.21
C PRO A 2 10.50 -29.21 11.52
N HIS A 3 10.37 -27.93 11.17
CA HIS A 3 9.10 -27.21 11.26
C HIS A 3 8.13 -27.69 10.17
N LYS A 4 7.02 -28.32 10.56
CA LYS A 4 5.91 -28.63 9.66
C LYS A 4 5.35 -27.33 9.08
N ARG A 5 5.30 -27.22 7.75
CA ARG A 5 4.66 -26.09 7.04
C ARG A 5 3.16 -26.11 7.32
N LYS A 6 2.61 -25.02 7.87
CA LYS A 6 1.15 -24.88 8.03
C LYS A 6 0.51 -24.74 6.64
N PRO A 7 -0.66 -25.37 6.41
CA PRO A 7 -1.37 -25.20 5.15
C PRO A 7 -1.68 -23.72 4.92
N ALA A 8 -1.60 -23.28 3.66
CA ALA A 8 -1.91 -21.90 3.29
C ALA A 8 -3.38 -21.60 3.65
N GLY A 9 -3.59 -20.76 4.65
CA GLY A 9 -4.93 -20.35 5.06
C GLY A 9 -5.61 -19.58 3.93
N LYS A 10 -6.85 -19.97 3.59
CA LYS A 10 -7.69 -19.23 2.66
C LYS A 10 -7.86 -17.81 3.20
N ARG A 11 -7.45 -16.80 2.43
CA ARG A 11 -7.58 -15.39 2.82
C ARG A 11 -9.08 -15.04 2.88
N GLN A 12 -9.60 -14.83 4.08
CA GLN A 12 -10.96 -14.35 4.28
C GLN A 12 -10.98 -12.83 4.27
N HIS A 13 -11.85 -12.26 3.44
CA HIS A 13 -12.15 -10.84 3.43
C HIS A 13 -13.41 -10.61 4.25
N TYR A 14 -13.28 -9.90 5.38
CA TYR A 14 -14.43 -9.49 6.18
C TYR A 14 -15.00 -8.17 5.66
N SER A 15 -16.33 -8.09 5.58
CA SER A 15 -17.03 -6.87 5.16
C SER A 15 -16.76 -5.72 6.15
N ARG A 16 -16.92 -4.48 5.68
CA ARG A 16 -16.74 -3.28 6.52
C ARG A 16 -17.69 -3.30 7.73
N ASP A 17 -18.95 -3.67 7.51
CA ASP A 17 -19.96 -3.82 8.55
C ASP A 17 -19.52 -4.80 9.65
N LEU A 18 -19.01 -5.97 9.27
CA LEU A 18 -18.60 -6.99 10.24
C LEU A 18 -17.43 -6.50 11.10
N LYS A 19 -16.49 -5.77 10.50
CA LYS A 19 -15.39 -5.14 11.25
C LYS A 19 -15.87 -3.96 12.13
N GLN A 20 -16.89 -3.20 11.70
CA GLN A 20 -17.51 -2.15 12.52
C GLN A 20 -18.22 -2.74 13.74
N ARG A 21 -18.89 -3.89 13.57
CA ARG A 21 -19.49 -4.62 14.69
C ARG A 21 -18.47 -5.08 15.71
N VAL A 22 -17.26 -5.48 15.30
CA VAL A 22 -16.15 -5.79 16.22
C VAL A 22 -15.85 -4.59 17.13
N ILE A 23 -15.77 -3.40 16.55
CA ILE A 23 -15.44 -2.18 17.28
C ILE A 23 -16.58 -1.79 18.22
N TYR A 24 -17.83 -1.87 17.75
CA TYR A 24 -18.99 -1.64 18.58
C TYR A 24 -19.00 -2.57 19.81
N GLN A 25 -18.79 -3.87 19.62
CA GLN A 25 -18.73 -4.83 20.72
C GLN A 25 -17.55 -4.57 21.68
N ALA A 26 -16.41 -4.10 21.16
CA ALA A 26 -15.23 -3.83 21.98
C ALA A 26 -15.32 -2.51 22.77
N GLN A 27 -15.83 -1.44 22.15
CA GLN A 27 -15.82 -0.09 22.73
C GLN A 27 -17.11 0.29 23.44
N VAL A 28 -18.26 -0.13 22.92
CA VAL A 28 -19.57 0.23 23.49
C VAL A 28 -20.03 -0.83 24.49
N LEU A 29 -19.90 -2.11 24.14
CA LEU A 29 -20.34 -3.21 25.00
C LEU A 29 -19.26 -3.71 25.96
N GLY A 30 -17.99 -3.32 25.76
CA GLY A 30 -16.87 -3.72 26.64
C GLY A 30 -16.51 -5.20 26.57
N ASN A 31 -16.90 -5.91 25.49
CA ASN A 31 -16.65 -7.34 25.36
C ASN A 31 -15.16 -7.64 25.16
N SER A 32 -14.71 -8.77 25.73
CA SER A 32 -13.35 -9.27 25.51
C SER A 32 -13.14 -9.75 24.08
N SER A 33 -11.91 -9.68 23.57
CA SER A 33 -11.59 -10.12 22.19
C SER A 33 -11.91 -11.60 21.95
N THR A 34 -11.87 -12.44 22.98
CA THR A 34 -12.26 -13.85 22.91
C THR A 34 -13.78 -14.00 22.73
N ALA A 35 -14.58 -13.25 23.49
CA ALA A 35 -16.03 -13.26 23.37
C ALA A 35 -16.49 -12.77 21.99
N ILE A 36 -15.87 -11.72 21.47
CA ILE A 36 -16.15 -11.17 20.12
C ILE A 36 -15.77 -12.17 19.02
N ALA A 37 -14.64 -12.87 19.18
CA ALA A 37 -14.20 -13.89 18.24
C ALA A 37 -15.21 -15.05 18.14
N ILE A 38 -15.76 -15.49 19.28
CA ILE A 38 -16.77 -16.55 19.34
C ILE A 38 -18.11 -16.05 18.75
N SER A 39 -18.55 -14.84 19.11
CA SER A 39 -19.86 -14.32 18.69
C SER A 39 -19.96 -14.04 17.19
N LEU A 40 -18.85 -13.64 16.56
CA LEU A 40 -18.79 -13.28 15.14
C LEU A 40 -18.13 -14.37 14.27
N ASP A 41 -17.83 -15.54 14.83
CA ASP A 41 -17.09 -16.64 14.18
C ASP A 41 -15.85 -16.14 13.43
N MET A 42 -14.99 -15.42 14.15
CA MET A 42 -13.77 -14.85 13.60
C MET A 42 -12.53 -15.30 14.36
N PRO A 43 -11.38 -15.47 13.68
CA PRO A 43 -10.12 -15.72 14.35
C PRO A 43 -9.77 -14.56 15.29
N ILE A 44 -9.40 -14.86 16.53
CA ILE A 44 -9.04 -13.87 17.54
C ILE A 44 -7.98 -12.86 17.08
N ARG A 45 -7.02 -13.31 16.24
CA ARG A 45 -5.97 -12.46 15.67
C ARG A 45 -6.54 -11.38 14.75
N VAL A 46 -7.64 -11.67 14.04
CA VAL A 46 -8.32 -10.70 13.18
C VAL A 46 -9.02 -9.65 14.03
N VAL A 47 -9.76 -10.08 15.05
CA VAL A 47 -10.43 -9.19 16.02
C VAL A 47 -9.42 -8.23 16.65
N GLN A 48 -8.31 -8.75 17.17
CA GLN A 48 -7.24 -7.95 17.77
C GLN A 48 -6.62 -6.97 16.77
N ARG A 49 -6.40 -7.40 15.51
CA ARG A 49 -5.87 -6.52 14.46
C ARG A 49 -6.84 -5.40 14.11
N ILE A 50 -8.14 -5.67 14.04
CA ILE A 50 -9.17 -4.65 13.78
C ILE A 50 -9.22 -3.64 14.91
N ILE A 51 -9.24 -4.10 16.16
CA ILE A 51 -9.25 -3.21 17.34
C ILE A 51 -7.98 -2.35 17.37
N LYS A 52 -6.82 -2.94 17.09
CA LYS A 52 -5.56 -2.20 17.02
C LYS A 52 -5.59 -1.15 15.90
N LEU A 53 -5.99 -1.53 14.69
CA LEU A 53 -6.10 -0.62 13.55
C LEU A 53 -6.99 0.57 13.88
N HIS A 54 -8.15 0.32 14.50
CA HIS A 54 -9.07 1.37 14.91
C HIS A 54 -8.49 2.29 15.99
N ARG A 55 -7.69 1.77 16.92
CA ARG A 55 -6.98 2.60 17.90
C ARG A 55 -5.91 3.46 17.26
N ASP A 56 -5.20 2.92 16.28
CA ASP A 56 -4.08 3.60 15.63
C ASP A 56 -4.56 4.65 14.61
N THR A 57 -5.68 4.40 13.91
CA THR A 57 -6.13 5.22 12.76
C THR A 57 -7.51 5.86 12.96
N GLY A 58 -8.34 5.35 13.89
CA GLY A 58 -9.73 5.81 14.09
C GLY A 58 -10.74 5.25 13.07
N ASP A 59 -10.29 4.44 12.10
CA ASP A 59 -11.16 3.76 11.14
C ASP A 59 -10.81 2.26 11.02
N VAL A 60 -11.80 1.53 10.55
CA VAL A 60 -11.89 0.08 10.43
C VAL A 60 -11.39 -0.41 9.08
N ALA A 61 -11.54 0.44 8.08
CA ALA A 61 -11.11 0.20 6.72
C ALA A 61 -9.93 1.12 6.43
N THR A 62 -8.73 0.53 6.34
CA THR A 62 -7.71 1.14 5.48
C THR A 62 -8.22 0.95 4.07
N GLU A 63 -8.82 2.00 3.49
CA GLU A 63 -8.84 2.12 2.04
C GLU A 63 -7.41 1.89 1.60
N CYS A 64 -7.16 0.79 0.92
CA CYS A 64 -5.84 0.49 0.38
C CYS A 64 -5.64 1.42 -0.81
N THR A 65 -5.48 2.71 -0.55
CA THR A 65 -4.78 3.66 -1.41
C THR A 65 -3.31 3.25 -1.37
N ARG A 66 -3.01 2.04 -1.87
CA ARG A 66 -1.66 1.58 -2.17
C ARG A 66 -1.14 2.44 -3.32
N HIS A 67 -0.84 3.70 -3.02
CA HIS A 67 0.17 4.40 -3.75
C HIS A 67 1.47 3.72 -3.34
N GLY A 68 2.15 3.13 -4.32
CA GLY A 68 3.52 2.68 -4.11
C GLY A 68 4.41 3.86 -3.70
N ARG A 69 5.72 3.66 -3.77
CA ARG A 69 6.61 4.84 -3.70
C ARG A 69 6.20 5.82 -4.79
N TYR A 70 6.12 7.10 -4.42
CA TYR A 70 5.85 8.14 -5.39
C TYR A 70 6.92 8.07 -6.50
N PRO A 71 6.54 8.15 -7.79
CA PRO A 71 7.50 8.10 -8.88
C PRO A 71 8.54 9.21 -8.72
N LEU A 72 9.82 8.89 -8.97
CA LEU A 72 10.88 9.91 -8.92
C LEU A 72 10.70 10.97 -10.02
N MET A 73 10.11 10.58 -11.16
CA MET A 73 9.80 11.49 -12.25
C MET A 73 8.35 11.99 -12.18
N PRO A 74 8.11 13.31 -12.18
CA PRO A 74 6.78 13.86 -12.37
C PRO A 74 6.29 13.57 -13.80
N ALA A 75 4.97 13.50 -13.99
CA ALA A 75 4.37 13.19 -15.30
C ALA A 75 4.86 14.12 -16.43
N ALA A 76 5.03 15.42 -16.14
CA ALA A 76 5.55 16.40 -17.10
C ALA A 76 6.99 16.08 -17.57
N ALA A 77 7.85 15.58 -16.67
CA ALA A 77 9.22 15.20 -17.04
C ALA A 77 9.23 13.93 -17.91
N VAL A 78 8.27 13.02 -17.70
CA VAL A 78 8.10 11.82 -18.54
C VAL A 78 7.64 12.22 -19.95
N GLU A 79 6.67 13.11 -20.07
CA GLU A 79 6.20 13.61 -21.36
C GLU A 79 7.32 14.31 -22.14
N PHE A 80 8.13 15.13 -21.46
CA PHE A 80 9.29 15.77 -22.06
C PHE A 80 10.33 14.76 -22.55
N MET A 81 10.67 13.77 -21.72
CA MET A 81 11.60 12.69 -22.11
C MET A 81 11.11 11.92 -23.35
N LEU A 82 9.80 11.63 -23.42
CA LEU A 82 9.21 10.99 -24.59
C LEU A 82 9.30 11.87 -25.84
N ALA A 83 9.06 13.18 -25.72
CA ALA A 83 9.19 14.12 -26.82
C ALA A 83 10.65 14.23 -27.32
N LEU A 84 11.62 14.20 -26.41
CA LEU A 84 13.04 14.18 -26.76
C LEU A 84 13.42 12.94 -27.56
N LEU A 85 13.00 11.76 -27.12
CA LEU A 85 13.27 10.49 -27.82
C LEU A 85 12.57 10.43 -29.18
N GLN A 86 11.40 11.05 -29.33
CA GLN A 86 10.71 11.15 -30.62
C GLN A 86 11.43 12.07 -31.60
N HIS A 87 12.00 13.18 -31.13
CA HIS A 87 12.71 14.12 -31.97
C HIS A 87 14.12 13.63 -32.32
N SER A 88 14.81 13.02 -31.36
CA SER A 88 16.21 12.61 -31.47
C SER A 88 16.40 11.22 -30.85
N PRO A 89 16.15 10.14 -31.60
CA PRO A 89 16.21 8.77 -31.08
C PRO A 89 17.64 8.30 -30.74
N ASP A 90 18.65 8.99 -31.26
CA ASP A 90 20.07 8.64 -31.09
C ASP A 90 20.70 9.30 -29.84
N LEU A 91 19.91 9.95 -28.99
CA LEU A 91 20.39 10.55 -27.74
C LEU A 91 20.87 9.48 -26.76
N TYR A 92 22.02 9.73 -26.15
CA TYR A 92 22.53 8.91 -25.07
C TYR A 92 21.78 9.18 -23.75
N LEU A 93 21.82 8.20 -22.85
CA LEU A 93 21.09 8.27 -21.58
C LEU A 93 21.57 9.41 -20.67
N ASP A 94 22.86 9.74 -20.72
CA ASP A 94 23.48 10.86 -20.01
C ASP A 94 23.06 12.22 -20.58
N GLU A 95 22.93 12.33 -21.90
CA GLU A 95 22.40 13.54 -22.55
C GLU A 95 20.93 13.77 -22.16
N ILE A 96 20.12 12.71 -22.08
CA ILE A 96 18.73 12.79 -21.61
C ILE A 96 18.71 13.23 -20.13
N GLN A 97 19.60 12.69 -19.30
CA GLN A 97 19.73 13.08 -17.90
C GLN A 97 20.10 14.58 -17.76
N GLU A 98 21.05 15.06 -18.55
CA GLU A 98 21.47 16.48 -18.54
C GLU A 98 20.32 17.40 -18.94
N GLN A 99 19.53 17.02 -19.95
CA GLN A 99 18.39 17.82 -20.40
C GLN A 99 17.25 17.83 -19.36
N LEU A 100 16.98 16.69 -18.71
CA LEU A 100 16.01 16.59 -17.62
C LEU A 100 16.43 17.41 -16.39
N LEU A 101 17.71 17.40 -16.04
CA LEU A 101 18.26 18.22 -14.98
C LEU A 101 18.17 19.71 -15.31
N THR A 102 18.51 20.09 -16.53
CA THR A 102 18.57 21.50 -16.97
C THR A 102 17.19 22.13 -17.09
N LEU A 103 16.22 21.42 -17.69
CA LEU A 103 14.91 21.99 -18.04
C LEU A 103 13.84 21.72 -16.99
N HIS A 104 13.90 20.56 -16.32
CA HIS A 104 12.90 20.14 -15.33
C HIS A 104 13.43 20.05 -13.90
N GLN A 105 14.73 20.32 -13.67
CA GLN A 105 15.39 20.23 -12.35
C GLN A 105 15.20 18.85 -11.70
N VAL A 106 15.09 17.79 -12.51
CA VAL A 106 14.95 16.42 -12.02
C VAL A 106 16.28 15.71 -12.15
N ASP A 107 16.94 15.46 -11.02
CA ASP A 107 18.15 14.65 -10.95
C ASP A 107 17.76 13.18 -10.81
N ILE A 108 18.08 12.40 -11.85
CA ILE A 108 17.63 11.02 -12.01
C ILE A 108 18.82 10.15 -12.41
N SER A 109 19.00 9.01 -11.76
CA SER A 109 20.02 8.03 -12.17
C SER A 109 19.73 7.44 -13.55
N LEU A 110 20.76 7.15 -14.33
CA LEU A 110 20.66 6.46 -15.63
C LEU A 110 19.81 5.17 -15.58
N THR A 111 19.84 4.44 -14.46
CA THR A 111 19.04 3.22 -14.23
C THR A 111 17.52 3.46 -14.16
N THR A 112 17.08 4.70 -13.98
CA THR A 112 15.65 5.06 -14.00
C THR A 112 15.19 5.39 -15.42
N ILE A 113 16.12 5.73 -16.32
CA ILE A 113 15.85 6.05 -17.73
C ILE A 113 15.87 4.76 -18.59
N TRP A 114 16.74 3.80 -18.26
CA TRP A 114 16.84 2.48 -18.91
C TRP A 114 15.68 1.54 -18.54
#